data_AF-A0A3M1CQQ7-F1
#
_entry.id   AF-A0A3M1CQQ7-F1
#
_cell.length_a   1.000
_cell.length_b   1.000
_cell.length_c   1.000
_cell.angle_alpha   90.00
_cell.angle_beta   90.00
_cell.angle_gamma   90.00
#
_symmetry.space_group_name_H-M   'P 1'
#
loop_
_entity.id
_entity.type
_entity.pdbx_description
1 polymer ?
#
loop_
_entity_poly.entity_id
_entity_poly.type
_entity_poly.pdbx_seq_one_letter_code
_entity_poly.pdbx_strand_id
1 'polypeptide(L)'
;MSCHDGTIAVGAVRGLQRPIAMQGVAASGEIPVSRKSHIGTDLTGTHPVSVKYDQSTALADKHLRWPPYDPAGEVGLDANGYVQCTSCHDPHDSKSDKYPFWRKETFDEVCVTCHKY
;
A
#
# COMPACT_ATOMS: atom_id res chain seq x y z
N MET A 1 -2.40 -4.91 4.10
CA MET A 1 -1.88 -4.07 5.20
C MET A 1 -3.02 -3.57 6.09
N SER A 2 -3.89 -4.46 6.56
CA SER A 2 -5.06 -4.11 7.40
C SER A 2 -4.72 -3.81 8.86
N CYS A 3 -3.47 -4.03 9.30
CA CYS A 3 -3.07 -3.71 10.67
C CYS A 3 -2.68 -2.23 10.83
N HIS A 4 -2.42 -1.54 9.72
CA HIS A 4 -1.87 -0.18 9.72
C HIS A 4 -2.94 0.91 9.78
N ASP A 5 -4.17 0.60 9.38
CA ASP A 5 -5.31 1.50 9.54
C ASP A 5 -5.83 1.57 10.98
N GLY A 6 -5.27 0.74 11.88
CA GLY A 6 -5.64 0.70 13.30
C GLY A 6 -6.95 0.00 13.59
N THR A 7 -7.51 -0.75 12.64
CA THR A 7 -8.78 -1.47 12.80
C THR A 7 -8.61 -2.91 13.26
N ILE A 8 -7.43 -3.50 13.05
CA ILE A 8 -7.14 -4.91 13.37
C ILE A 8 -5.89 -5.02 14.27
N ALA A 9 -6.02 -5.81 15.34
CA ALA A 9 -4.90 -6.12 16.22
C ALA A 9 -3.82 -6.93 15.48
N VAL A 10 -2.55 -6.52 15.60
CA VAL A 10 -1.43 -7.09 14.82
C VAL A 10 -1.26 -8.59 15.07
N GLY A 11 -1.48 -9.04 16.31
CA GLY A 11 -1.37 -10.45 16.70
C GLY A 11 -2.59 -11.31 16.37
N ALA A 12 -3.66 -10.74 15.81
CA ALA A 12 -4.90 -11.44 15.50
C ALA A 12 -4.78 -12.24 14.19
N VAL A 13 -4.07 -13.36 14.25
CA VAL A 13 -3.87 -14.26 13.11
C VAL A 13 -5.02 -15.26 13.01
N ARG A 14 -5.64 -15.36 11.83
CA ARG A 14 -6.68 -16.35 11.56
C ARG A 14 -6.15 -17.76 11.78
N GLY A 15 -6.88 -18.55 12.58
CA GLY A 15 -6.54 -19.94 12.89
C GLY A 15 -5.91 -20.14 14.27
N LEU A 16 -5.56 -19.06 14.99
CA LEU A 16 -5.15 -19.12 16.38
C LEU A 16 -6.33 -18.81 17.31
N GLN A 17 -6.47 -19.58 18.40
CA GLN A 17 -7.48 -19.35 19.44
C GLN A 17 -7.16 -18.13 20.31
N ARG A 18 -5.89 -17.72 20.35
CA ARG A 18 -5.39 -16.58 21.10
C ARG A 18 -4.48 -15.74 20.22
N PRO A 19 -4.56 -14.40 20.27
CA PRO A 19 -3.64 -13.54 19.54
C PRO A 19 -2.19 -13.78 19.97
N ILE A 20 -1.26 -13.63 19.03
CA ILE A 20 0.17 -13.60 19.33
C ILE A 20 0.45 -12.35 20.16
N ALA A 21 1.17 -12.49 21.27
CA ALA A 21 1.54 -11.35 22.10
C ALA A 21 2.53 -10.45 21.34
N MET A 22 2.11 -9.24 21.02
CA MET A 22 2.92 -8.26 20.29
C MET A 22 3.49 -7.22 21.23
N GLN A 23 4.68 -6.72 20.92
CA GLN A 23 5.29 -5.57 21.62
C GLN A 23 5.10 -4.29 20.81
N GLY A 24 5.00 -3.15 21.49
CA GLY A 24 4.87 -1.84 20.83
C GLY A 24 3.50 -1.58 20.19
N VAL A 25 2.49 -2.39 20.54
CA VAL A 25 1.07 -2.22 20.18
C VAL A 25 0.29 -1.59 21.33
N ALA A 26 -0.94 -1.13 21.06
CA ALA A 26 -1.87 -0.67 22.09
C ALA A 26 -2.35 -1.85 22.96
N ALA A 27 -3.05 -1.55 24.06
CA ALA A 27 -3.59 -2.57 24.97
C ALA A 27 -4.51 -3.58 24.26
N SER A 28 -5.22 -3.14 23.22
CA SER A 28 -6.08 -3.96 22.37
C SER A 28 -5.34 -4.67 21.22
N GLY A 29 -4.06 -4.37 21.01
CA GLY A 29 -3.18 -5.06 20.07
C GLY A 29 -3.01 -4.38 18.69
N GLU A 30 -3.72 -3.29 18.42
CA GLU A 30 -3.59 -2.47 17.21
C GLU A 30 -2.37 -1.55 17.26
N ILE A 31 -1.97 -1.01 16.11
CA ILE A 31 -0.91 0.00 16.06
C ILE A 31 -1.40 1.29 16.72
N PRO A 32 -0.70 1.80 17.76
CA PRO A 32 -1.07 3.04 18.43
C PRO A 32 -1.06 4.24 17.48
N VAL A 33 -2.01 5.17 17.67
CA VAL A 33 -2.10 6.44 16.92
C VAL A 33 -0.84 7.31 17.02
N SER A 34 -0.02 7.10 18.05
CA SER A 34 1.26 7.80 18.24
C SER A 34 2.40 7.27 17.34
N ARG A 35 2.18 6.17 16.61
CA ARG A 35 3.18 5.57 15.73
C ARG A 35 2.98 6.06 14.30
N LYS A 36 4.08 6.39 13.62
CA LYS A 36 4.08 6.74 12.18
C LYS A 36 3.52 5.64 11.28
N SER A 37 3.55 4.39 11.74
CA SER A 37 2.98 3.24 11.04
C SER A 37 1.46 3.16 11.15
N HIS A 38 0.80 4.00 11.97
CA HIS A 38 -0.64 4.14 12.03
C HIS A 38 -1.07 5.13 10.94
N ILE A 39 -1.58 4.62 9.83
CA ILE A 39 -1.99 5.43 8.68
C ILE A 39 -3.46 5.87 8.77
N GLY A 40 -4.23 5.25 9.68
CA GLY A 40 -5.66 5.51 9.84
C GLY A 40 -6.52 4.93 8.72
N THR A 41 -7.81 5.19 8.79
CA THR A 41 -8.82 4.64 7.85
C THR A 41 -9.14 5.59 6.69
N ASP A 42 -8.81 6.87 6.83
CA ASP A 42 -8.92 7.85 5.75
C ASP A 42 -7.60 7.92 4.98
N LEU A 43 -7.61 7.32 3.80
CA LEU A 43 -6.46 7.22 2.91
C LEU A 43 -6.53 8.22 1.75
N THR A 44 -7.53 9.11 1.76
CA THR A 44 -7.75 10.07 0.69
C THR A 44 -6.54 10.98 0.48
N GLY A 45 -6.26 11.32 -0.78
CA GLY A 45 -5.18 12.23 -1.16
C GLY A 45 -3.74 11.70 -1.03
N THR A 46 -3.48 10.57 -0.37
CA THR A 46 -2.10 10.08 -0.16
C THR A 46 -1.88 8.60 -0.44
N HIS A 47 -2.87 7.72 -0.24
CA HIS A 47 -2.71 6.27 -0.39
C HIS A 47 -3.81 5.68 -1.29
N PRO A 48 -3.59 5.64 -2.61
CA PRO A 48 -4.55 5.08 -3.54
C PRO A 48 -4.57 3.55 -3.40
N VAL A 49 -5.48 3.03 -2.59
CA VAL A 49 -5.70 1.59 -2.43
C VAL A 49 -7.17 1.28 -2.63
N SER A 50 -7.47 0.07 -3.12
CA SER A 50 -8.83 -0.32 -3.49
C SER A 50 -9.47 0.56 -4.58
N VAL A 51 -8.63 1.17 -5.44
CA VAL A 51 -9.08 1.99 -6.57
C VAL A 51 -9.03 1.16 -7.84
N LYS A 52 -10.14 1.09 -8.58
CA LYS A 52 -10.15 0.46 -9.90
C LYS A 52 -9.35 1.34 -10.85
N TYR A 53 -8.36 0.75 -11.52
CA TYR A 53 -7.56 1.43 -12.55
C TYR A 53 -7.77 0.70 -13.87
N ASP A 54 -8.79 1.12 -14.61
CA ASP A 54 -9.08 0.62 -15.95
C ASP A 54 -8.92 1.71 -17.00
N GLN A 55 -9.01 1.33 -18.28
CA GLN A 55 -8.86 2.25 -19.39
C GLN A 55 -9.81 3.44 -19.29
N SER A 56 -11.06 3.21 -18.91
CA SER A 56 -12.07 4.28 -18.87
C SER A 56 -11.75 5.31 -17.79
N THR A 57 -11.31 4.83 -16.63
CA THR A 57 -10.92 5.66 -15.48
C THR A 57 -9.61 6.38 -15.75
N ALA A 58 -8.60 5.68 -16.27
CA ALA A 58 -7.30 6.24 -16.56
C ALA A 58 -7.34 7.28 -17.69
N LEU A 59 -8.14 7.06 -18.74
CA LEU A 59 -8.26 8.04 -19.83
C LEU A 59 -9.16 9.24 -19.49
N ALA A 60 -9.90 9.20 -18.38
CA ALA A 60 -10.66 10.35 -17.89
C ALA A 60 -9.77 11.46 -17.29
N ASP A 61 -8.52 11.14 -16.91
CA ASP A 61 -7.53 12.09 -16.41
C ASP A 61 -6.29 12.11 -17.30
N LYS A 62 -5.95 13.28 -17.83
CA LYS A 62 -4.77 13.48 -18.69
C LYS A 62 -3.44 13.18 -17.99
N HIS A 63 -3.40 13.19 -16.65
CA HIS A 63 -2.21 12.90 -15.86
C HIS A 63 -1.99 11.41 -15.64
N LEU A 64 -2.84 10.53 -16.19
CA LEU A 64 -2.73 9.09 -16.03
C LEU A 64 -2.23 8.37 -17.30
N ARG A 65 -1.53 7.25 -17.11
CA ARG A 65 -1.01 6.35 -18.15
C ARG A 65 -1.93 5.16 -18.30
N TRP A 66 -2.39 4.92 -19.53
CA TRP A 66 -3.00 3.65 -19.88
C TRP A 66 -2.26 3.00 -21.05
N PRO A 67 -1.81 1.73 -20.91
CA PRO A 67 -1.71 0.99 -19.65
C PRO A 67 -0.63 1.57 -18.71
N PRO A 68 -0.63 1.22 -17.41
CA PRO A 68 0.55 1.38 -16.56
C PRO A 68 1.76 0.69 -17.18
N TYR A 69 2.95 1.26 -17.02
CA TYR A 69 4.17 0.73 -17.61
C TYR A 69 5.36 0.80 -16.65
N ASP A 70 5.81 -0.37 -16.21
CA ASP A 70 7.09 -0.59 -15.54
C ASP A 70 7.87 -1.64 -16.34
N PRO A 71 9.04 -1.30 -16.94
CA PRO A 71 9.82 -2.27 -17.71
C PRO A 71 10.32 -3.45 -16.87
N ALA A 72 10.48 -3.29 -15.56
CA ALA A 72 10.89 -4.37 -14.67
C ALA A 72 9.70 -5.21 -14.16
N GLY A 73 8.46 -4.76 -14.39
CA GLY A 73 7.24 -5.47 -13.96
C GLY A 73 7.08 -5.57 -12.44
N GLU A 74 7.62 -4.62 -11.68
CA GLU A 74 7.60 -4.65 -10.22
C GLU A 74 6.42 -3.83 -9.69
N VAL A 75 6.20 -2.65 -10.25
CA VAL A 75 5.06 -1.78 -9.93
C VAL A 75 3.93 -2.02 -10.92
N GLY A 76 2.71 -2.16 -10.43
CA GLY A 76 1.56 -2.47 -11.30
C GLY A 76 0.25 -2.69 -10.56
N LEU A 77 -0.76 -3.10 -11.30
CA LEU A 77 -2.09 -3.39 -10.74
C LEU A 77 -2.16 -4.84 -10.26
N ASP A 78 -3.11 -5.13 -9.37
CA ASP A 78 -3.44 -6.52 -9.05
C ASP A 78 -4.09 -7.24 -10.27
N ALA A 79 -4.29 -8.56 -10.13
CA ALA A 79 -4.89 -9.38 -11.19
C ALA A 79 -6.30 -8.93 -11.61
N ASN A 80 -6.99 -8.14 -10.77
CA ASN A 80 -8.31 -7.60 -11.04
C ASN A 80 -8.25 -6.16 -11.58
N GLY A 81 -7.08 -5.59 -11.81
CA GLY A 81 -6.91 -4.22 -12.31
C GLY A 81 -7.17 -3.15 -11.25
N TYR A 82 -6.87 -3.42 -9.98
CA TYR A 82 -6.95 -2.44 -8.90
C TYR A 82 -5.56 -1.99 -8.46
N VAL A 83 -5.47 -0.73 -8.04
CA VAL A 83 -4.34 -0.24 -7.25
C VAL A 83 -4.49 -0.78 -5.83
N GLN A 84 -3.50 -1.52 -5.37
CA GLN A 84 -3.44 -2.13 -4.06
C GLN A 84 -2.17 -1.70 -3.32
N CYS A 85 -2.06 -2.04 -2.04
CA CYS A 85 -0.83 -1.81 -1.28
C CYS A 85 0.38 -2.39 -2.02
N THR A 86 0.22 -3.58 -2.61
CA THR A 86 1.28 -4.29 -3.32
C THR A 86 1.63 -3.69 -4.68
N SER A 87 0.85 -2.72 -5.17
CA SER A 87 1.17 -1.97 -6.38
C SER A 87 2.45 -1.15 -6.19
N CYS A 88 2.64 -0.56 -5.00
CA CYS A 88 3.79 0.28 -4.69
C CYS A 88 4.76 -0.38 -3.70
N HIS A 89 4.25 -1.28 -2.85
CA HIS A 89 5.01 -1.90 -1.77
C HIS A 89 5.27 -3.41 -1.97
N ASP A 90 6.43 -3.89 -1.51
CA ASP A 90 6.74 -5.29 -1.31
C ASP A 90 6.81 -5.62 0.18
N PRO A 91 5.92 -6.47 0.72
CA PRO A 91 5.97 -6.83 2.14
C PRO A 91 7.23 -7.61 2.54
N HIS A 92 8.04 -8.11 1.60
CA HIS A 92 9.23 -8.91 1.88
C HIS A 92 10.54 -8.13 1.72
N ASP A 93 10.54 -7.00 1.03
CA ASP A 93 11.76 -6.26 0.73
C ASP A 93 11.50 -4.75 0.55
N SER A 94 12.54 -3.93 0.70
CA SER A 94 12.49 -2.50 0.43
C SER A 94 13.68 -2.09 -0.41
N LYS A 95 13.41 -1.59 -1.62
CA LYS A 95 14.46 -1.01 -2.48
C LYS A 95 14.79 0.44 -2.15
N SER A 96 13.98 1.07 -1.31
CA SER A 96 14.23 2.43 -0.85
C SER A 96 14.73 2.44 0.59
N ASP A 97 15.76 3.25 0.84
CA ASP A 97 16.24 3.54 2.19
C ASP A 97 15.33 4.51 2.95
N LYS A 98 14.51 5.28 2.21
CA LYS A 98 13.65 6.32 2.77
C LYS A 98 12.23 5.82 2.97
N TYR A 99 11.71 5.04 2.04
CA TYR A 99 10.32 4.63 2.02
C TYR A 99 10.21 3.13 2.30
N PRO A 100 9.64 2.73 3.45
CA PRO A 100 9.58 1.33 3.82
C PRO A 100 8.81 0.49 2.80
N PHE A 101 9.37 -0.69 2.52
CA PHE A 101 8.76 -1.71 1.67
C PHE A 101 8.56 -1.26 0.24
N TRP A 102 9.29 -0.26 -0.26
CA TRP A 102 9.03 0.22 -1.62
C TRP A 102 9.60 -0.69 -2.68
N ARG A 103 8.84 -0.86 -3.78
CA ARG A 103 9.26 -1.66 -4.92
C ARG A 103 10.35 -1.00 -5.77
N LYS A 104 10.57 0.30 -5.63
CA LYS A 104 11.62 1.09 -6.29
C LYS A 104 12.36 1.97 -5.29
N GLU A 105 13.47 2.56 -5.71
CA GLU A 105 14.31 3.39 -4.84
C GLU A 105 13.66 4.74 -4.53
N THR A 106 13.02 5.34 -5.54
CA THR A 106 12.50 6.72 -5.48
C THR A 106 10.98 6.83 -5.72
N PHE A 107 10.42 7.97 -5.32
CA PHE A 107 8.96 8.24 -5.42
C PHE A 107 8.54 8.28 -6.87
N ASP A 108 9.33 8.96 -7.68
CA ASP A 108 9.04 9.14 -9.10
C ASP A 108 9.02 7.79 -9.82
N GLU A 109 9.97 6.88 -9.55
CA GLU A 109 10.00 5.56 -10.20
C GLU A 109 8.74 4.72 -9.95
N VAL A 110 8.13 4.82 -8.76
CA VAL A 110 6.86 4.14 -8.48
C VAL A 110 5.73 4.88 -9.19
N CYS A 111 5.61 6.18 -8.96
CA CYS A 111 4.42 6.95 -9.36
C CYS A 111 4.32 7.10 -10.88
N VAL A 112 5.44 7.27 -11.59
CA VAL A 112 5.46 7.38 -13.05
C VAL A 112 5.04 6.08 -13.75
N THR A 113 4.93 4.95 -13.04
CA THR A 113 4.35 3.74 -13.64
C THR A 113 2.91 4.00 -14.11
N CYS A 114 2.15 4.80 -13.34
CA CYS A 114 0.75 5.12 -13.62
C CYS A 114 0.52 6.59 -13.96
N HIS A 115 1.42 7.52 -13.60
CA HIS A 115 1.24 8.96 -13.82
C HIS A 115 2.12 9.51 -14.94
N LYS A 116 1.57 10.50 -15.66
CA LYS A 116 2.28 11.42 -16.56
C LYS A 116 2.34 12.78 -15.85
N TYR A 117 3.51 13.15 -15.36
CA TYR A 117 3.79 14.51 -14.90
C TYR A 117 4.35 15.35 -16.04
#